data_AF-A0A485NEN1-F1
#
_entry.id   AF-A0A485NEN1-F1
#
_cell.length_a   1.000
_cell.length_b   1.000
_cell.length_c   1.000
_cell.angle_alpha   90.00
_cell.angle_beta   90.00
_cell.angle_gamma   90.00
#
_symmetry.space_group_name_H-M   'P 1'
#
loop_
_entity.id
_entity.type
_entity.pdbx_description
1 polymer ?
#
loop_
_entity_poly.entity_id
_entity_poly.type
_entity_poly.pdbx_seq_one_letter_code
_entity_poly.pdbx_strand_id
1 'polypeptide(L)'
;MPKRGCTFADAAPLQLKVRVGQRELSRGVCAERYSREIFEKTKQLLFRGAQAYMDHLWEEGCAIVDLPESPKPGPTEALGTPRGQMLIGPDGRLTRSRAQASEAGPERSLC
;
A
#
# COMPACT_ATOMS: atom_id res chain seq x y z
N MET A 1 23.17 -66.79 -14.35
CA MET A 1 23.33 -66.08 -15.64
C MET A 1 23.62 -64.61 -15.39
N PRO A 2 24.68 -64.03 -15.97
CA PRO A 2 24.93 -62.59 -15.88
C PRO A 2 23.81 -61.81 -16.59
N LYS A 3 23.22 -60.82 -15.92
CA LYS A 3 22.26 -59.91 -16.55
C LYS A 3 23.03 -59.00 -17.51
N ARG A 4 22.59 -58.89 -18.77
CA ARG A 4 23.23 -58.04 -19.78
C ARG A 4 23.14 -56.58 -19.35
N GLY A 5 24.22 -55.83 -19.50
CA GLY A 5 24.24 -54.39 -19.22
C GLY A 5 23.24 -53.63 -20.10
N CYS A 6 22.55 -52.64 -19.53
CA CYS A 6 21.62 -51.78 -20.27
C CYS A 6 22.42 -50.81 -21.16
N THR A 7 22.26 -50.92 -22.47
CA THR A 7 22.92 -50.06 -23.47
C THR A 7 22.45 -48.60 -23.44
N PHE A 8 21.35 -48.31 -22.74
CA PHE A 8 20.77 -46.97 -22.64
C PHE A 8 21.07 -46.28 -21.31
N ALA A 9 21.84 -46.91 -20.42
CA ALA A 9 22.09 -46.35 -19.09
C ALA A 9 22.79 -44.98 -19.14
N ASP A 10 23.71 -44.77 -20.08
CA ASP A 10 24.44 -43.51 -20.26
C ASP A 10 23.68 -42.46 -21.10
N ALA A 11 22.73 -42.90 -21.94
CA ALA A 11 21.97 -42.01 -22.83
C ALA A 11 20.57 -41.68 -22.30
N ALA A 12 20.11 -42.35 -21.25
CA ALA A 12 18.81 -42.10 -20.67
C ALA A 12 18.84 -40.78 -19.89
N PRO A 13 17.92 -39.84 -20.18
CA PRO A 13 17.80 -38.66 -19.35
C PRO A 13 17.55 -39.09 -17.91
N LEU A 14 18.32 -38.50 -16.97
CA LEU A 14 18.09 -38.67 -15.54
C LEU A 14 16.61 -38.40 -15.26
N GLN A 15 15.88 -39.41 -14.79
CA GLN A 15 14.49 -39.26 -14.38
C GLN A 15 14.46 -38.36 -13.14
N LEU A 16 14.41 -37.05 -13.38
CA LEU A 16 14.34 -36.04 -12.34
C LEU A 16 12.92 -36.02 -11.79
N LYS A 17 12.74 -36.59 -10.60
CA LYS A 17 11.48 -36.48 -9.86
C LYS A 17 11.34 -35.05 -9.34
N VAL A 18 10.71 -34.20 -10.14
CA VAL A 18 10.32 -32.85 -9.72
C VAL A 18 9.08 -32.95 -8.84
N ARG A 19 9.11 -32.31 -7.66
CA ARG A 19 7.91 -32.14 -6.84
C ARG A 19 7.08 -31.01 -7.43
N VAL A 20 5.88 -31.34 -7.91
CA VAL A 20 4.89 -30.37 -8.37
C VAL A 20 3.91 -30.14 -7.22
N GLY A 21 3.70 -28.88 -6.84
CA GLY A 21 2.76 -28.51 -5.79
C GLY A 21 1.34 -28.33 -6.33
N GLN A 22 0.39 -28.20 -5.41
CA GLN A 22 -1.02 -27.98 -5.75
C GLN A 22 -1.22 -26.71 -6.59
N ARG A 23 -0.39 -25.68 -6.34
CA ARG A 23 -0.45 -24.41 -7.05
C ARG A 23 -0.11 -24.58 -8.53
N GLU A 24 0.94 -25.33 -8.86
CA GLU A 24 1.34 -25.60 -10.23
C GLU A 24 0.31 -26.49 -10.94
N LEU A 25 -0.26 -27.49 -10.24
CA LEU A 25 -1.33 -28.34 -10.77
C LEU A 25 -2.62 -27.56 -11.06
N SER A 26 -2.95 -26.61 -10.19
CA SER A 26 -4.16 -25.79 -10.31
C SER A 26 -4.00 -24.64 -11.31
N ARG A 27 -2.77 -24.35 -11.75
CA ARG A 27 -2.45 -23.30 -12.73
C ARG A 27 -2.78 -23.84 -14.12
N GLY A 28 -4.04 -23.76 -14.51
CA GLY A 28 -4.52 -24.28 -15.80
C GLY A 28 -3.71 -23.79 -17.01
N VAL A 29 -3.83 -24.49 -18.15
CA VAL A 29 -3.00 -24.31 -19.36
C VAL A 29 -2.93 -22.85 -19.86
N CYS A 30 -3.99 -22.07 -19.64
CA CYS A 30 -4.10 -20.67 -20.09
C CYS A 30 -3.94 -19.62 -18.96
N ALA A 31 -3.45 -20.00 -17.77
CA ALA A 31 -3.39 -19.11 -16.61
C ALA A 31 -2.66 -17.79 -16.87
N GLU A 32 -1.56 -17.81 -17.64
CA GLU A 32 -0.81 -16.60 -18.02
C GLU A 32 -1.56 -15.69 -18.98
N ARG A 33 -2.40 -16.26 -19.86
CA ARG A 33 -3.21 -15.47 -20.79
C ARG A 33 -4.33 -14.78 -20.02
N TYR A 34 -5.02 -15.52 -19.17
CA TYR A 34 -6.12 -14.98 -18.36
C TYR A 34 -5.63 -13.97 -17.32
N SER A 35 -4.47 -14.17 -16.70
CA SER A 35 -3.92 -13.18 -15.75
C SER A 35 -3.68 -11.83 -16.42
N ARG A 36 -3.10 -11.83 -17.63
CA ARG A 36 -2.89 -10.62 -18.44
C ARG A 36 -4.20 -9.98 -18.85
N GLU A 37 -5.15 -10.77 -19.31
CA GLU A 37 -6.46 -10.27 -19.73
C GLU A 37 -7.23 -9.62 -18.56
N ILE A 38 -7.25 -10.27 -17.39
CA ILE A 38 -7.87 -9.73 -16.19
C ILE A 38 -7.18 -8.44 -15.77
N PHE A 39 -5.85 -8.40 -15.80
CA PHE A 39 -5.08 -7.21 -15.47
C PHE A 39 -5.44 -6.04 -16.39
N GLU A 40 -5.44 -6.24 -17.71
CA GLU A 40 -5.77 -5.17 -18.67
C GLU A 40 -7.22 -4.69 -18.52
N LYS A 41 -8.18 -5.61 -18.34
CA LYS A 41 -9.58 -5.25 -18.09
C LYS A 41 -9.75 -4.44 -16.81
N THR A 42 -9.09 -4.87 -15.74
CA THR A 42 -9.17 -4.20 -14.43
C THR A 42 -8.53 -2.82 -14.51
N LYS A 43 -7.36 -2.71 -15.14
CA LYS A 43 -6.70 -1.44 -15.42
C LYS A 43 -7.63 -0.49 -16.16
N GLN A 44 -8.21 -0.92 -17.28
CA GLN A 44 -9.13 -0.08 -18.05
C GLN A 44 -10.35 0.37 -17.24
N LEU A 45 -10.95 -0.53 -16.46
CA LEU A 45 -12.07 -0.21 -15.57
C LEU A 45 -11.68 0.88 -14.56
N LEU A 46 -10.54 0.73 -13.90
CA LEU A 46 -10.05 1.71 -12.93
C LEU A 46 -9.75 3.06 -13.57
N PHE A 47 -9.10 3.07 -14.73
CA PHE A 47 -8.82 4.31 -15.47
C PHE A 47 -10.10 5.03 -15.90
N ARG A 48 -11.09 4.29 -16.42
CA ARG A 48 -12.39 4.86 -16.79
C ARG A 48 -13.15 5.39 -15.58
N GLY A 49 -13.10 4.68 -14.45
CA GLY A 49 -13.70 5.14 -13.20
C GLY A 49 -13.05 6.43 -12.68
N ALA A 50 -11.72 6.50 -12.72
CA ALA A 50 -10.99 7.72 -12.34
C ALA A 50 -11.29 8.88 -13.30
N GLN A 51 -11.37 8.61 -14.61
CA GLN A 51 -11.75 9.61 -15.59
C GLN A 51 -13.17 10.13 -15.36
N ALA A 52 -14.16 9.24 -15.17
CA ALA A 52 -15.53 9.63 -14.90
C ALA A 52 -15.63 10.51 -13.64
N TYR A 53 -14.89 10.18 -12.58
CA TYR A 53 -14.80 11.02 -11.38
C TYR A 53 -14.23 12.42 -11.68
N MET A 54 -13.16 12.50 -12.48
CA MET A 54 -12.55 13.77 -12.87
C MET A 54 -13.44 14.60 -13.81
N ASP A 55 -14.13 13.95 -14.74
CA ASP A 55 -15.05 14.60 -15.68
C ASP A 55 -16.23 15.22 -14.91
N HIS A 56 -16.78 14.53 -13.91
CA HIS A 56 -17.80 15.10 -13.01
C HIS A 56 -17.30 16.31 -12.21
N LEU A 57 -16.03 16.31 -11.77
CA LEU A 57 -15.42 17.45 -11.07
C LEU A 57 -15.22 18.68 -11.98
N TRP A 58 -15.20 18.49 -13.30
CA TRP A 58 -15.07 19.57 -14.28
C TRP A 58 -16.42 20.03 -14.86
N GLU A 59 -17.43 19.15 -14.95
CA GLU A 59 -18.80 19.51 -15.34
C GLU A 59 -19.55 20.27 -14.24
N GLU A 60 -19.37 19.86 -12.99
CA GLU A 60 -19.81 20.60 -11.83
C GLU A 60 -18.78 21.70 -11.61
N GLY A 61 -18.90 22.75 -12.42
CA GLY A 61 -17.80 23.58 -12.89
C GLY A 61 -16.87 24.15 -11.81
N CYS A 62 -15.95 24.97 -12.27
CA CYS A 62 -15.32 25.99 -11.45
C CYS A 62 -16.39 26.87 -10.77
N ALA A 63 -17.08 26.37 -9.76
CA ALA A 63 -17.32 27.11 -8.55
C ALA A 63 -15.91 27.41 -8.03
N ILE A 64 -15.37 28.50 -8.56
CA ILE A 64 -14.73 29.48 -7.71
C ILE A 64 -15.77 29.70 -6.60
N VAL A 65 -15.74 28.85 -5.58
CA VAL A 65 -16.15 29.25 -4.25
C VAL A 65 -15.28 30.46 -4.07
N ASP A 66 -15.89 31.64 -4.13
CA ASP A 66 -15.25 32.87 -3.67
C ASP A 66 -14.54 32.48 -2.40
N LEU A 67 -13.21 32.38 -2.50
CA LEU A 67 -12.39 32.07 -1.35
C LEU A 67 -12.81 33.14 -0.34
N PRO A 68 -13.39 32.80 0.83
CA PRO A 68 -13.62 33.82 1.83
C PRO A 68 -12.26 34.46 2.03
N GLU A 69 -12.20 35.79 1.84
CA GLU A 69 -10.99 36.59 1.95
C GLU A 69 -10.13 35.98 3.05
N SER A 70 -8.93 35.51 2.67
CA SER A 70 -7.95 34.93 3.59
C SER A 70 -8.06 35.66 4.92
N PRO A 71 -8.43 35.00 6.04
CA PRO A 71 -8.54 35.68 7.31
C PRO A 71 -7.22 36.39 7.52
N LYS A 72 -7.26 37.73 7.57
CA LYS A 72 -6.08 38.53 7.92
C LYS A 72 -5.47 37.84 9.15
N PRO A 73 -4.16 37.59 9.19
CA PRO A 73 -3.54 36.86 10.29
C PRO A 73 -3.83 37.62 11.58
N GLY A 74 -4.90 37.22 12.25
CA GLY A 74 -5.24 37.64 13.59
C GLY A 74 -4.22 37.01 14.53
N PRO A 75 -3.99 37.63 15.69
CA PRO A 75 -3.02 37.13 16.65
C PRO A 75 -3.41 35.70 17.00
N THR A 76 -2.48 34.78 16.71
CA THR A 76 -2.50 33.35 16.95
C THR A 76 -3.32 32.96 18.18
N GLU A 77 -4.61 32.67 17.99
CA GLU A 77 -5.35 31.88 18.97
C GLU A 77 -4.98 30.42 18.74
N ALA A 78 -4.27 29.88 19.72
CA ALA A 78 -3.73 28.54 19.71
C ALA A 78 -4.85 27.51 19.55
N LEU A 79 -5.12 27.10 18.31
CA LEU A 79 -5.76 25.81 18.03
C LEU A 79 -4.85 24.74 18.62
N GLY A 80 -5.20 24.32 19.84
CA GLY A 80 -4.48 23.31 20.60
C GLY A 80 -4.18 22.12 19.69
N THR A 81 -2.89 21.80 19.58
CA THR A 81 -2.42 20.68 18.77
C THR A 81 -3.25 19.43 19.11
N PRO A 82 -3.88 18.77 18.12
CA PRO A 82 -4.70 17.60 18.40
C PRO A 82 -3.83 16.55 19.08
N ARG A 83 -4.35 16.02 20.19
CA ARG A 83 -3.62 15.19 21.14
C ARG A 83 -2.98 14.00 20.42
N GLY A 84 -1.65 13.96 20.40
CA GLY A 84 -0.88 12.82 19.86
C GLY A 84 -0.11 13.13 18.57
N GLN A 85 -0.25 14.32 17.99
CA GLN A 85 0.61 14.73 16.88
C GLN A 85 2.06 14.96 17.34
N MET A 86 3.00 14.45 16.54
CA MET A 86 4.44 14.66 16.71
C MET A 86 4.94 15.71 15.72
N LEU A 87 5.82 16.58 16.17
CA LEU A 87 6.45 17.63 15.36
C LEU A 87 7.83 17.17 14.87
N ILE A 88 8.19 17.49 13.63
CA ILE A 88 9.53 17.22 13.10
C ILE A 88 10.48 18.31 13.61
N GLY A 89 11.51 17.92 14.34
CA GLY A 89 12.57 18.79 14.82
C GLY A 89 13.52 19.22 13.69
N PRO A 90 14.33 20.27 13.91
CA PRO A 90 15.32 20.73 12.93
C PRO A 90 16.42 19.69 12.64
N ASP A 91 16.54 18.67 13.49
CA ASP A 91 17.40 17.48 13.33
C ASP A 91 16.70 16.34 12.55
N GLY A 92 15.48 16.56 12.06
CA GLY A 92 14.67 15.57 11.34
C GLY A 92 13.98 14.54 12.22
N ARG A 93 14.06 14.65 13.56
CA ARG A 93 13.47 13.68 14.49
C ARG A 93 12.08 14.10 14.95
N LEU A 94 11.20 13.13 15.19
CA LEU A 94 9.85 13.38 15.68
C LEU A 94 9.86 13.65 17.20
N THR A 95 9.30 14.79 17.62
CA THR A 95 9.23 15.26 19.01
C THR A 95 7.78 15.50 19.43
N ARG A 96 7.45 15.27 20.71
CA ARG A 96 6.11 15.54 21.25
C ARG A 96 6.00 17.03 21.60
N SER A 97 4.90 17.68 21.25
CA SER A 97 4.70 19.10 21.56
C SER A 97 4.63 19.36 23.07
N ARG A 98 5.36 20.39 23.54
CA ARG A 98 5.53 20.74 24.96
C ARG A 98 4.24 21.16 25.67
N ALA A 99 3.19 21.49 24.91
CA ALA A 99 1.86 21.79 25.46
C ALA A 99 1.26 20.60 26.25
N GLN A 100 1.73 19.37 26.02
CA GLN A 100 1.34 18.19 26.82
C GLN A 100 2.28 17.87 27.99
N ALA A 101 3.39 18.60 28.18
CA ALA A 101 4.38 18.28 29.21
C ALA A 101 4.08 18.93 30.58
N SER A 102 2.98 19.68 30.71
CA SER A 102 2.61 20.38 31.95
C SER A 102 1.29 19.92 32.59
N GLU A 103 0.70 18.82 32.14
CA GLU A 103 -0.33 18.10 32.91
C GLU A 103 0.25 16.78 33.45
N ALA A 104 1.15 16.92 34.41
CA ALA A 104 1.50 15.85 35.35
C ALA A 104 1.95 16.51 36.66
N GLY A 105 1.02 17.21 37.30
CA GLY A 105 1.09 17.55 38.72
C GLY A 105 0.43 16.43 39.56
N PRO A 106 0.83 16.25 40.83
CA PRO A 106 1.09 14.92 41.40
C PRO A 106 -0.06 14.40 42.26
N GLU A 107 -0.30 13.08 42.25
CA GLU A 107 -0.84 12.32 43.40
C GLU A 107 -0.33 10.86 43.31
N ARG A 108 0.68 10.51 44.10
CA ARG A 108 0.63 9.89 45.45
C ARG A 108 0.65 8.35 45.42
N SER A 109 1.81 7.80 45.76
CA SER A 109 1.87 6.69 46.73
C SER A 109 3.15 6.82 47.54
N LEU A 110 3.00 7.09 48.83
CA LEU A 110 4.03 7.04 49.87
C LEU A 110 3.41 6.17 50.98
N CYS A 111 4.11 5.08 51.30
CA CYS A 111 3.98 4.18 52.44
C CYS A 111 2.63 3.49 52.69
#